data_AF-A0A498EB01-F1
#
_entry.id   AF-A0A498EB01-F1
#
_cell.length_a   1.000
_cell.length_b   1.000
_cell.length_c   1.000
_cell.angle_alpha   90.00
_cell.angle_beta   90.00
_cell.angle_gamma   90.00
#
_symmetry.space_group_name_H-M   'P 1'
#
loop_
_entity.id
_entity.type
_entity.pdbx_description
1 polymer ?
#
loop_
_entity_poly.entity_id
_entity_poly.type
_entity_poly.pdbx_seq_one_letter_code
_entity_poly.pdbx_strand_id
1 'polypeptide(L)'
;IGVFSSMSLWKRITGLMMLPLFAISYGVGVVLPEHFQQSTEGVQAISLAAIEIIARLGQFSRYFIICFVCMSVGLIISNILPKPNYAYQLLYGNVTLIVISSTTTISVFPLTAGLTLSAFGWIGFLPQLLLYFYLWKLCVIDKCQQLRTAI
;
A
#
# COMPACT_ATOMS: atom_id res chain seq x y z
N ILE A 1 10.67 10.23 12.08
CA ILE A 1 9.77 9.39 12.90
C ILE A 1 8.89 10.32 13.77
N GLY A 2 8.23 11.34 13.21
CA GLY A 2 6.91 11.21 12.59
C GLY A 2 5.77 11.28 13.63
N VAL A 3 4.58 11.69 13.18
CA VAL A 3 3.31 11.65 13.94
C VAL A 3 3.03 10.27 14.57
N PHE A 4 3.54 9.19 13.95
CA PHE A 4 3.39 7.80 14.38
C PHE A 4 4.26 7.37 15.57
N SER A 5 5.21 8.19 16.00
CA SER A 5 6.00 7.91 17.22
C SER A 5 6.10 9.16 18.09
N SER A 6 4.98 9.88 18.29
CA SER A 6 5.00 11.02 19.19
C SER A 6 4.56 10.69 20.62
N MET A 7 5.22 11.31 21.61
CA MET A 7 4.80 11.26 23.01
C MET A 7 3.60 12.18 23.30
N SER A 8 3.36 13.23 22.51
CA SER A 8 2.25 14.14 22.78
C SER A 8 0.92 13.59 22.25
N LEU A 9 -0.13 13.68 23.07
CA LEU A 9 -1.49 13.28 22.69
C LEU A 9 -1.99 14.03 21.46
N TRP A 10 -1.73 15.33 21.37
CA TRP A 10 -2.09 16.15 20.21
C TRP A 10 -1.47 15.64 18.91
N LYS A 11 -0.19 15.25 18.92
CA LYS A 11 0.43 14.65 17.73
C LYS A 11 -0.10 13.24 17.45
N ARG A 12 -0.57 12.49 18.45
CA ARG A 12 -1.24 11.20 18.19
C ARG A 12 -2.62 11.38 17.55
N ILE A 13 -3.37 12.42 17.98
CA ILE A 13 -4.66 12.78 17.41
C ILE A 13 -4.50 13.24 15.95
N THR A 14 -3.48 14.04 15.62
CA THR A 14 -3.24 14.39 14.21
C THR A 14 -2.92 13.16 13.34
N GLY A 15 -2.43 12.07 13.93
CA GLY A 15 -2.25 10.79 13.23
C GLY A 15 -3.54 10.14 12.74
N LEU A 16 -4.69 10.45 13.36
CA LEU A 16 -6.00 9.99 12.90
C LEU A 16 -6.40 10.61 11.55
N MET A 17 -5.79 11.75 11.16
CA MET A 17 -6.03 12.36 9.84
C MET A 17 -5.53 11.50 8.67
N MET A 18 -4.83 10.41 8.94
CA MET A 18 -4.44 9.42 7.94
C MET A 18 -5.55 8.41 7.63
N LEU A 19 -6.63 8.34 8.43
CA LEU A 19 -7.73 7.40 8.20
C LEU A 19 -8.39 7.53 6.81
N PRO A 20 -8.63 8.74 6.25
CA PRO A 20 -9.15 8.88 4.90
C PRO A 20 -8.28 8.21 3.82
N LEU A 21 -6.97 8.10 4.04
CA LEU A 21 -6.06 7.43 3.11
C LEU A 21 -6.46 5.96 2.91
N PHE A 22 -6.86 5.26 3.98
CA PHE A 22 -7.26 3.86 3.87
C PHE A 22 -8.63 3.68 3.23
N ALA A 23 -9.53 4.66 3.37
CA ALA A 23 -10.77 4.70 2.61
C ALA A 23 -10.48 4.83 1.11
N ILE A 24 -9.53 5.70 0.73
CA ILE A 24 -9.06 5.82 -0.66
C ILE A 24 -8.40 4.51 -1.12
N SER A 25 -7.53 3.91 -0.30
CA SER A 25 -6.89 2.63 -0.63
C SER A 25 -7.90 1.50 -0.82
N TYR A 26 -8.94 1.43 0.02
CA TYR A 26 -10.04 0.49 -0.16
C TYR A 26 -10.83 0.79 -1.44
N GLY A 27 -11.12 2.07 -1.70
CA GLY A 27 -11.80 2.52 -2.90
C GLY A 27 -11.06 2.12 -4.18
N VAL A 28 -9.78 2.44 -4.28
CA VAL A 28 -8.94 2.15 -5.46
C VAL A 28 -8.68 0.66 -5.62
N GLY A 29 -8.43 -0.04 -4.52
CA GLY A 29 -7.98 -1.43 -4.56
C GLY A 29 -9.09 -2.47 -4.62
N VAL A 30 -10.30 -2.15 -4.14
CA VAL A 30 -11.43 -3.09 -4.05
C VAL A 30 -12.64 -2.57 -4.81
N VAL A 31 -13.14 -1.40 -4.44
CA VAL A 31 -14.42 -0.87 -4.96
C VAL A 31 -14.33 -0.57 -6.46
N LEU A 32 -13.23 0.04 -6.91
CA LEU A 32 -13.02 0.38 -8.32
C LEU A 32 -12.92 -0.88 -9.21
N PRO A 33 -12.09 -1.90 -8.90
CA PRO A 33 -12.11 -3.16 -9.63
C PRO A 33 -13.47 -3.88 -9.60
N GLU A 34 -14.22 -3.79 -8.50
CA GLU A 34 -15.55 -4.40 -8.37
C GLU A 34 -16.58 -3.69 -9.27
N HIS A 35 -16.53 -2.37 -9.37
CA HIS A 35 -17.36 -1.61 -10.31
C HIS A 35 -17.06 -1.98 -11.77
N PHE A 36 -15.80 -2.19 -12.12
CA PHE A 36 -15.40 -2.63 -13.46
C PHE A 36 -15.95 -4.02 -13.84
N GLN A 37 -16.27 -4.88 -12.87
CA GLN A 37 -16.93 -6.16 -13.13
C GLN A 37 -18.44 -6.01 -13.38
N GLN A 38 -19.07 -5.03 -12.74
CA GLN A 38 -20.53 -4.89 -12.72
C GLN A 38 -21.06 -3.97 -13.82
N SER A 39 -20.27 -2.98 -14.26
CA SER A 39 -20.70 -2.03 -15.27
C SER A 39 -19.52 -1.46 -16.05
N THR A 40 -19.52 -1.70 -17.36
CA THR A 40 -18.61 -1.05 -18.32
C THR A 40 -19.18 0.25 -18.89
N GLU A 41 -20.45 0.54 -18.61
CA GLU A 41 -21.14 1.76 -19.01
C GLU A 41 -20.62 2.96 -18.19
N GLY A 42 -19.74 3.76 -18.80
CA GLY A 42 -19.24 5.02 -18.22
C GLY A 42 -17.73 5.19 -18.23
N VAL A 43 -16.96 4.13 -18.52
CA VAL A 43 -15.49 4.19 -18.54
C VAL A 43 -15.01 4.35 -19.98
N GLN A 44 -15.33 5.49 -20.61
CA GLN A 44 -14.81 5.82 -21.96
C GLN A 44 -13.32 6.22 -21.94
N ALA A 45 -12.74 6.44 -20.75
CA ALA A 45 -11.36 6.87 -20.58
C ALA A 45 -10.32 5.74 -20.63
N ILE A 46 -10.76 4.47 -20.50
CA ILE A 46 -9.86 3.31 -20.38
C ILE A 46 -10.32 2.21 -21.34
N SER A 47 -9.39 1.48 -21.96
CA SER A 47 -9.72 0.38 -22.87
C SER A 47 -10.47 -0.75 -22.14
N LEU A 48 -11.38 -1.43 -22.85
CA LEU A 48 -12.09 -2.60 -22.32
C LEU A 48 -11.12 -3.70 -21.84
N ALA A 49 -10.01 -3.89 -22.55
CA ALA A 49 -8.97 -4.85 -22.16
C ALA A 49 -8.30 -4.48 -20.82
N ALA A 50 -8.02 -3.20 -20.56
CA ALA A 50 -7.48 -2.76 -19.28
C ALA A 50 -8.48 -2.99 -18.14
N ILE A 51 -9.76 -2.67 -18.36
CA ILE A 51 -10.84 -2.83 -17.38
C ILE A 51 -10.92 -4.30 -16.94
N GLU A 52 -10.91 -5.25 -17.88
CA GLU A 52 -10.96 -6.69 -17.59
C GLU A 52 -9.74 -7.15 -16.77
N ILE A 53 -8.53 -6.71 -17.13
CA ILE A 53 -7.31 -7.06 -16.40
C ILE A 53 -7.33 -6.46 -14.98
N ILE A 54 -7.71 -5.19 -14.83
CA ILE A 54 -7.81 -4.52 -13.53
C ILE A 54 -8.82 -5.24 -12.63
N ALA A 55 -10.00 -5.57 -13.18
CA ALA A 55 -11.04 -6.30 -12.47
C ALA A 55 -10.54 -7.66 -11.97
N ARG A 56 -9.82 -8.40 -12.82
CA ARG A 56 -9.29 -9.73 -12.47
C ARG A 56 -8.19 -9.67 -11.42
N LEU A 57 -7.25 -8.73 -11.57
CA LEU A 57 -6.18 -8.52 -10.60
C LEU A 57 -6.72 -8.01 -9.26
N GLY A 58 -7.73 -7.13 -9.28
CA GLY A 58 -8.39 -6.62 -8.09
C GLY A 58 -9.15 -7.71 -7.32
N GLN A 59 -9.84 -8.61 -8.03
CA GLN A 59 -10.49 -9.75 -7.38
C GLN A 59 -9.47 -10.70 -6.74
N PHE A 60 -8.33 -10.94 -7.40
CA PHE A 60 -7.24 -11.75 -6.83
C PHE A 60 -6.65 -11.13 -5.56
N SER A 61 -6.39 -9.81 -5.57
CA SER A 61 -5.76 -9.12 -4.43
C SER A 61 -6.74 -8.66 -3.34
N ARG A 62 -8.06 -8.75 -3.58
CA ARG A 62 -9.13 -8.24 -2.69
C ARG A 62 -8.92 -8.61 -1.22
N TYR A 63 -8.72 -9.90 -0.94
CA TYR A 63 -8.60 -10.38 0.45
C TYR A 63 -7.36 -9.79 1.14
N PHE A 64 -6.24 -9.71 0.40
CA PHE A 64 -5.01 -9.10 0.91
C PHE A 64 -5.20 -7.61 1.19
N ILE A 65 -5.82 -6.87 0.26
CA ILE A 65 -6.07 -5.43 0.43
C ILE A 65 -6.94 -5.16 1.66
N ILE A 66 -8.04 -5.89 1.82
CA ILE A 66 -8.93 -5.74 2.99
C ILE A 66 -8.17 -6.02 4.29
N CYS A 67 -7.40 -7.11 4.34
CA CYS A 67 -6.60 -7.45 5.51
C CYS A 67 -5.62 -6.32 5.89
N PHE A 68 -4.85 -5.81 4.92
CA PHE A 68 -3.88 -4.73 5.13
C PHE A 68 -4.54 -3.39 5.52
N VAL A 69 -5.70 -3.08 4.94
CA VAL A 69 -6.50 -1.91 5.32
C VAL A 69 -6.99 -2.03 6.76
N CYS A 70 -7.56 -3.17 7.16
CA CYS A 70 -7.99 -3.42 8.53
C CYS A 70 -6.84 -3.34 9.52
N MET A 71 -5.68 -3.95 9.20
CA MET A 71 -4.47 -3.86 10.03
C MET A 71 -4.01 -2.40 10.18
N SER A 72 -3.98 -1.64 9.09
CA SER A 72 -3.57 -0.23 9.11
C SER A 72 -4.50 0.63 9.96
N VAL A 73 -5.81 0.47 9.82
CA VAL A 73 -6.80 1.17 10.64
C VAL A 73 -6.63 0.81 12.11
N GLY A 74 -6.45 -0.48 12.43
CA GLY A 74 -6.17 -0.95 13.79
C GLY A 74 -4.91 -0.31 14.39
N LEU A 75 -3.82 -0.20 13.62
CA LEU A 75 -2.59 0.48 14.03
C LEU A 75 -2.76 1.99 14.20
N ILE A 76 -3.60 2.65 13.40
CA ILE A 76 -3.85 4.08 13.61
C ILE A 76 -4.69 4.33 14.86
N ILE A 77 -5.72 3.52 15.10
CA ILE A 77 -6.57 3.66 16.29
C ILE A 77 -5.77 3.34 17.56
N SER A 78 -5.00 2.24 17.56
CA SER A 78 -4.13 1.90 18.70
C SER A 78 -2.99 2.90 18.92
N ASN A 79 -2.70 3.77 17.94
CA ASN A 79 -1.73 4.85 18.12
C ASN A 79 -2.19 5.92 19.14
N ILE A 80 -3.47 5.94 19.53
CA ILE A 80 -3.96 6.83 20.59
C ILE A 80 -3.37 6.43 21.96
N LEU A 81 -3.18 5.13 22.19
CA LEU A 81 -2.71 4.60 23.46
C LEU A 81 -1.29 5.10 23.78
N PRO A 82 -1.00 5.41 25.06
CA PRO A 82 0.35 5.72 25.50
C PRO A 82 1.28 4.51 25.37
N LYS A 83 2.50 4.76 24.91
CA LYS A 83 3.55 3.73 24.77
C LYS A 83 4.47 3.83 25.98
N PRO A 84 4.83 2.70 26.61
CA PRO A 84 5.52 2.70 27.89
C PRO A 84 6.97 3.17 27.81
N ASN A 85 7.65 2.97 26.68
CA ASN A 85 9.06 3.32 26.53
C ASN A 85 9.39 3.78 25.10
N TYR A 86 10.50 4.51 24.95
CA TYR A 86 11.01 5.02 23.67
C TYR A 86 11.29 3.89 22.66
N ALA A 87 11.86 2.77 23.11
CA ALA A 87 12.14 1.62 22.24
C ALA A 87 10.84 1.03 21.63
N TYR A 88 9.79 0.86 22.44
CA TYR A 88 8.48 0.40 21.97
C TYR A 88 7.84 1.41 21.02
N GLN A 89 7.99 2.70 21.30
CA GLN A 89 7.48 3.78 20.45
C GLN A 89 8.19 3.83 19.08
N LEU A 90 9.50 3.60 19.05
CA LEU A 90 10.28 3.53 17.81
C LEU A 90 9.89 2.31 16.97
N LEU A 91 9.81 1.14 17.60
CA LEU A 91 9.39 -0.10 16.94
C LEU A 91 7.98 0.05 16.36
N TYR A 92 7.04 0.57 17.15
CA TYR A 92 5.67 0.81 16.74
C TYR A 92 5.58 1.75 15.53
N GLY A 93 6.33 2.87 15.56
CA GLY A 93 6.37 3.81 14.45
C GLY A 93 6.88 3.19 13.16
N ASN A 94 7.95 2.38 13.24
CA ASN A 94 8.51 1.70 12.08
C ASN A 94 7.58 0.62 11.51
N VAL A 95 6.99 -0.21 12.38
CA VAL A 95 6.00 -1.22 11.96
C VAL A 95 4.80 -0.56 11.30
N THR A 96 4.29 0.53 11.88
CA THR A 96 3.18 1.30 11.31
C THR A 96 3.53 1.84 9.93
N LEU A 97 4.72 2.42 9.76
CA LEU A 97 5.16 2.92 8.45
C LEU A 97 5.28 1.80 7.40
N ILE A 98 5.84 0.65 7.77
CA ILE A 98 5.95 -0.50 6.88
C ILE A 98 4.56 -0.95 6.44
N VAL A 99 3.64 -1.19 7.39
CA VAL A 99 2.28 -1.67 7.08
C VAL A 99 1.51 -0.66 6.22
N ILE A 100 1.60 0.64 6.52
CA ILE A 100 0.95 1.68 5.70
C ILE A 100 1.53 1.68 4.27
N SER A 101 2.85 1.65 4.14
CA SER A 101 3.51 1.64 2.83
C SER A 101 3.08 0.42 2.01
N SER A 102 3.10 -0.77 2.60
CA SER A 102 2.64 -2.00 1.95
C SER A 102 1.17 -1.93 1.56
N THR A 103 0.31 -1.39 2.42
CA THR A 103 -1.13 -1.23 2.14
C THR A 103 -1.36 -0.37 0.91
N THR A 104 -0.68 0.78 0.80
CA THR A 104 -0.80 1.67 -0.35
C THR A 104 -0.27 1.01 -1.64
N THR A 105 0.84 0.28 -1.57
CA THR A 105 1.41 -0.41 -2.75
C THR A 105 0.49 -1.52 -3.24
N ILE A 106 -0.02 -2.38 -2.34
CA ILE A 106 -0.89 -3.50 -2.70
C ILE A 106 -2.26 -2.99 -3.19
N SER A 107 -2.77 -1.91 -2.62
CA SER A 107 -4.03 -1.29 -3.03
C SER A 107 -3.99 -0.74 -4.46
N VAL A 108 -2.88 -0.08 -4.84
CA VAL A 108 -2.74 0.53 -6.18
C VAL A 108 -2.31 -0.49 -7.24
N PHE A 109 -1.80 -1.66 -6.82
CA PHE A 109 -1.30 -2.71 -7.70
C PHE A 109 -2.26 -3.14 -8.83
N PRO A 110 -3.57 -3.42 -8.58
CA PRO A 110 -4.49 -3.84 -9.64
C PRO A 110 -4.60 -2.82 -10.76
N LEU A 111 -4.62 -1.53 -10.39
CA LEU A 111 -4.76 -0.43 -11.33
C LEU A 111 -3.47 -0.23 -12.13
N THR A 112 -2.31 -0.16 -11.48
CA THR A 112 -1.04 0.09 -12.18
C THR A 112 -0.63 -1.10 -13.03
N ALA A 113 -0.74 -2.33 -12.51
CA ALA A 113 -0.42 -3.53 -13.28
C ALA A 113 -1.40 -3.70 -14.46
N GLY A 114 -2.69 -3.47 -14.26
CA GLY A 114 -3.69 -3.57 -15.32
C GLY A 114 -3.50 -2.54 -16.43
N LEU A 115 -3.19 -1.29 -16.08
CA LEU A 115 -2.87 -0.24 -17.07
C LEU A 115 -1.58 -0.55 -17.84
N THR A 116 -0.50 -0.97 -17.16
CA THR A 116 0.76 -1.33 -17.83
C THR A 116 0.58 -2.52 -18.77
N LEU A 117 -0.12 -3.57 -18.32
CA LEU A 117 -0.38 -4.75 -19.15
C LEU A 117 -1.25 -4.41 -20.36
N SER A 118 -2.24 -3.52 -20.22
CA SER A 118 -3.03 -3.10 -21.38
C SER A 118 -2.27 -2.20 -22.35
N ALA A 119 -1.33 -1.37 -21.86
CA ALA A 119 -0.62 -0.41 -22.70
C ALA A 119 0.59 -1.05 -23.42
N PHE A 120 1.37 -1.87 -22.71
CA PHE A 120 2.64 -2.41 -23.20
C PHE A 120 2.69 -3.94 -23.24
N GLY A 121 1.62 -4.61 -22.81
CA GLY A 121 1.59 -6.07 -22.70
C GLY A 121 2.58 -6.60 -21.67
N TRP A 122 2.84 -7.90 -21.77
CA TRP A 122 3.84 -8.59 -20.95
C TRP A 122 5.26 -8.06 -21.16
N ILE A 123 5.56 -7.54 -22.37
CA ILE A 123 6.88 -7.03 -22.74
C ILE A 123 7.21 -5.76 -21.95
N GLY A 124 6.25 -4.88 -21.66
CA GLY A 124 6.50 -3.73 -20.78
C GLY A 124 6.44 -4.07 -19.29
N PHE A 125 5.55 -4.98 -18.90
CA PHE A 125 5.36 -5.33 -17.49
C PHE A 125 6.55 -6.09 -16.89
N LEU A 126 7.11 -7.07 -17.60
CA LEU A 126 8.23 -7.90 -17.11
C LEU A 126 9.49 -7.08 -16.78
N PRO A 127 10.00 -6.22 -17.67
CA PRO A 127 11.14 -5.34 -17.36
C PRO A 127 10.85 -4.38 -16.21
N GLN A 128 9.63 -3.83 -16.13
CA GLN A 128 9.23 -2.95 -15.03
C GLN A 128 9.27 -3.68 -13.68
N LEU A 129 8.78 -4.93 -13.64
CA LEU A 129 8.83 -5.79 -12.46
C LEU A 129 10.28 -6.16 -12.08
N LEU A 130 11.12 -6.48 -13.07
CA LEU A 130 12.53 -6.83 -12.86
C LEU A 130 13.33 -5.62 -12.34
N LEU A 131 13.09 -4.44 -12.89
CA LEU A 131 13.67 -3.19 -12.40
C LEU A 131 13.24 -2.90 -10.96
N TYR A 132 11.96 -3.14 -10.63
CA TYR A 132 11.46 -2.97 -9.27
C TYR A 132 12.20 -3.89 -8.28
N PHE A 133 12.37 -5.17 -8.59
CA PHE A 133 13.13 -6.09 -7.74
C PHE A 133 14.62 -5.74 -7.65
N TYR A 134 15.22 -5.29 -8.74
CA TYR A 134 16.60 -4.83 -8.76
C TYR A 134 16.80 -3.62 -7.84
N LEU A 135 15.92 -2.61 -7.94
CA LEU A 135 15.94 -1.44 -7.07
C LEU A 135 15.69 -1.80 -5.61
N TRP A 136 14.77 -2.73 -5.34
CA TRP A 136 14.54 -3.22 -3.99
C TRP A 136 15.78 -3.87 -3.38
N LYS A 137 16.48 -4.70 -4.16
CA LYS A 137 17.75 -5.29 -3.73
C LYS A 137 18.79 -4.21 -3.41
N LEU A 138 19.04 -3.30 -4.36
CA LEU A 138 20.08 -2.27 -4.25
C LEU A 138 19.82 -1.29 -3.10
N CYS A 139 18.57 -0.84 -2.95
CA CYS A 139 18.21 0.23 -2.02
C CYS A 139 17.85 -0.30 -0.62
N VAL A 140 17.29 -1.51 -0.52
CA VAL A 140 16.82 -2.06 0.76
C VAL A 140 17.74 -3.17 1.24
N ILE A 141 17.87 -4.26 0.48
CA ILE A 141 18.60 -5.46 0.93
C ILE A 141 20.07 -5.15 1.17
N ASP A 142 20.75 -4.55 0.19
CA ASP A 142 22.18 -4.27 0.27
C ASP A 142 22.48 -3.25 1.40
N LYS A 143 21.56 -2.29 1.64
CA LYS A 143 21.68 -1.32 2.75
C LYS A 143 21.44 -1.95 4.12
N CYS A 144 20.46 -2.84 4.23
CA CYS A 144 20.25 -3.61 5.46
C CYS A 144 21.44 -4.53 5.77
N GLN A 145 22.05 -5.13 4.75
CA GLN A 145 23.26 -5.94 4.92
C GLN A 145 24.45 -5.09 5.37
N GLN A 146 24.69 -3.92 4.76
CA GLN A 146 25.73 -2.97 5.19
C GLN A 146 25.55 -2.52 6.64
N LEU A 147 24.30 -2.26 7.06
CA LEU A 147 24.02 -1.90 8.45
C LEU A 147 24.31 -3.06 9.41
N ARG A 148 23.98 -4.29 9.01
CA ARG A 148 24.25 -5.49 9.81
C ARG A 148 25.74 -5.74 10.01
N THR A 149 26.59 -5.45 9.02
CA THR A 149 28.05 -5.60 9.15
C THR A 149 28.74 -4.43 9.84
N ALA A 150 28.07 -3.29 10.00
CA ALA A 150 28.60 -2.11 10.69
C ALA A 150 28.32 -2.09 12.20
N ILE A 151 27.39 -2.93 12.69
CA ILE A 151 27.06 -3.13 14.11
C ILE A 151 27.83 -4.35 14.62
#